data_AF-A0A0R1L4C0-F1
#
_entry.id   AF-A0A0R1L4C0-F1
#
_cell.length_a   1.000
_cell.length_b   1.000
_cell.length_c   1.000
_cell.angle_alpha   90.00
_cell.angle_beta   90.00
_cell.angle_gamma   90.00
#
_symmetry.space_group_name_H-M   'P 1'
#
loop_
_entity.id
_entity.type
_entity.pdbx_description
1 polymer ?
#
loop_
_entity_poly.entity_id
_entity_poly.type
_entity_poly.pdbx_seq_one_letter_code
_entity_poly.pdbx_strand_id
1 'polypeptide(L)' 'MVIFAALGLFVLSYGWRQKNRPAVRVVFIIFGILLLVFAGITATPQGTEIVSHMIQ' A
#
# COMPACT_ATOMS: atom_id res chain seq x y z
N MET A 1 -8.82 -1.75 6.93
CA MET A 1 -7.85 -0.70 6.57
C MET A 1 -6.50 -0.81 7.28
N VAL A 2 -6.45 -0.93 8.61
CA VAL A 2 -5.17 -0.98 9.37
C VAL A 2 -4.23 -2.08 8.87
N ILE A 3 -4.76 -3.25 8.48
CA ILE A 3 -3.97 -4.36 7.91
C ILE A 3 -3.29 -3.95 6.60
N PHE A 4 -3.99 -3.24 5.71
CA PHE A 4 -3.41 -2.74 4.45
C PHE A 4 -2.34 -1.68 4.71
N ALA A 5 -2.55 -0.80 5.69
CA ALA A 5 -1.54 0.17 6.09
C ALA A 5 -0.27 -0.52 6.65
N ALA A 6 -0.44 -1.54 7.50
CA ALA A 6 0.67 -2.33 8.03
C ALA A 6 1.44 -3.07 6.92
N LEU A 7 0.73 -3.64 5.94
CA LEU A 7 1.34 -4.27 4.76
C LEU A 7 2.11 -3.25 3.92
N GLY A 8 1.55 -2.06 3.68
CA GLY A 8 2.22 -0.98 2.96
C GLY A 8 3.54 -0.57 3.62
N LEU A 9 3.52 -0.38 4.95
CA LEU A 9 4.73 -0.08 5.73
C LEU A 9 5.77 -1.22 5.70
N PHE A 10 5.32 -2.47 5.74
CA PHE A 10 6.19 -3.64 5.64
C PHE A 10 6.89 -3.70 4.27
N VAL A 11 6.13 -3.49 3.18
CA VAL A 11 6.63 -3.46 1.80
C VAL A 11 7.65 -2.32 1.63
N LEU A 12 7.38 -1.13 2.16
CA LEU A 12 8.33 0.00 2.14
C LEU A 12 9.61 -0.33 2.91
N SER A 13 9.48 -0.91 4.10
CA SER A 13 10.61 -1.33 4.93
C SER A 13 11.48 -2.37 4.23
N TYR A 14 10.85 -3.31 3.52
CA TYR A 14 11.55 -4.31 2.71
C TYR A 14 12.25 -3.68 1.50
N GLY A 15 11.57 -2.80 0.77
CA GLY A 15 12.15 -2.05 -0.35
C GLY A 15 13.36 -1.22 0.06
N TRP A 16 13.32 -0.59 1.24
CA TRP A 16 14.44 0.18 1.77
C TRP A 16 15.67 -0.68 2.09
N ARG A 17 15.49 -1.95 2.46
CA ARG A 17 16.58 -2.90 2.72
C ARG A 17 17.28 -3.37 1.44
N GLN A 18 16.66 -3.23 0.27
CA GLN A 18 17.25 -3.59 -1.03
C GLN A 18 18.29 -2.55 -1.49
N LYS A 19 19.47 -2.54 -0.87
CA LYS A 19 20.57 -1.63 -1.26
C LYS A 19 21.28 -2.05 -2.55
N ASN A 20 21.37 -3.35 -2.80
CA ASN A 20 22.17 -3.91 -3.91
C ASN A 20 21.38 -4.04 -5.23
N ARG A 21 20.07 -3.74 -5.22
CA ARG A 21 19.19 -3.87 -6.40
C ARG A 21 18.30 -2.63 -6.53
N PRO A 22 18.80 -1.55 -7.15
CA PRO A 22 18.11 -0.26 -7.18
C PRO A 22 16.75 -0.32 -7.89
N ALA A 23 16.64 -1.06 -9.00
CA ALA A 23 15.37 -1.24 -9.71
C ALA A 23 14.30 -1.90 -8.82
N VAL A 24 14.69 -2.94 -8.08
CA VAL A 24 13.80 -3.66 -7.15
C VAL A 24 13.36 -2.73 -6.03
N ARG A 25 14.29 -1.97 -5.42
CA ARG A 25 13.96 -0.97 -4.40
C ARG A 25 12.92 0.03 -4.88
N VAL A 26 13.07 0.58 -6.09
CA VAL A 26 12.13 1.56 -6.65
C VAL A 26 10.75 0.95 -6.81
N VAL A 27 10.65 -0.27 -7.36
CA VAL A 27 9.36 -0.97 -7.53
C VAL A 27 8.67 -1.19 -6.17
N PHE A 28 9.39 -1.69 -5.17
CA PHE A 28 8.84 -1.90 -3.83
C PHE A 28 8.40 -0.59 -3.16
N ILE A 29 9.15 0.50 -3.36
CA ILE A 29 8.77 1.83 -2.82
C ILE A 29 7.48 2.31 -3.48
N ILE A 30 7.40 2.29 -4.81
CA ILE A 30 6.21 2.73 -5.55
C ILE A 30 5.00 1.89 -5.13
N PHE A 31 5.15 0.56 -5.08
CA PHE A 31 4.08 -0.35 -4.71
C PHE A 31 3.62 -0.10 -3.27
N GLY A 32 4.56 0.08 -2.33
CA GLY A 32 4.24 0.39 -0.93
C GLY A 32 3.50 1.72 -0.77
N ILE A 33 3.89 2.77 -1.50
CA ILE A 33 3.19 4.06 -1.49
C ILE A 33 1.75 3.90 -2.03
N LEU A 34 1.57 3.22 -3.16
CA LEU A 34 0.24 2.97 -3.73
C LEU A 34 -0.66 2.22 -2.74
N LEU A 35 -0.11 1.25 -2.02
CA LEU A 35 -0.83 0.46 -1.02
C LEU A 35 -1.23 1.31 0.19
N LEU A 36 -0.38 2.25 0.64
CA LEU A 36 -0.72 3.21 1.69
C LEU A 36 -1.79 4.21 1.26
N VAL A 37 -1.71 4.73 0.03
CA VAL A 37 -2.74 5.63 -0.52
C VAL A 37 -4.08 4.90 -0.60
N PHE A 38 -4.08 3.67 -1.11
CA PHE A 38 -5.27 2.84 -1.15
C PHE A 38 -5.83 2.56 0.25
N ALA A 39 -4.97 2.24 1.22
CA ALA A 39 -5.38 2.06 2.61
C ALA A 39 -6.00 3.34 3.20
N GLY A 40 -5.48 4.52 2.84
CA GLY A 40 -6.01 5.82 3.25
C GLY A 40 -7.37 6.13 2.62
N ILE A 41 -7.54 5.91 1.32
CA ILE A 41 -8.82 6.11 0.63
C ILE A 41 -9.88 5.19 1.23
N THR A 42 -9.56 3.89 1.32
CA THR A 42 -10.47 2.91 1.90
C THR A 42 -10.74 3.18 3.37
N ALA A 43 -9.91 3.95 4.09
CA ALA A 43 -10.15 4.35 5.48
C ALA A 43 -11.25 5.39 5.67
N THR A 44 -11.67 6.02 4.58
CA THR A 44 -12.77 6.98 4.59
C THR A 44 -14.13 6.28 4.40
N PRO A 45 -15.24 6.86 4.90
CA PRO A 45 -16.58 6.33 4.66
C PRO A 45 -16.87 6.18 3.16
N GLN A 46 -16.51 7.18 2.36
CA GLN A 46 -16.67 7.19 0.90
C GLN A 46 -15.88 6.07 0.23
N GLY A 47 -14.64 5.83 0.66
CA GLY A 47 -13.85 4.72 0.13
C GLY A 47 -14.38 3.35 0.55
N THR A 48 -15.00 3.25 1.72
CA THR A 48 -15.62 2.00 2.18
C THR A 48 -16.87 1.66 1.35
N GLU A 49 -17.70 2.66 1.03
CA GLU A 49 -18.84 2.51 0.13
C GLU A 49 -18.40 2.04 -1.27
N ILE A 50 -17.38 2.68 -1.86
CA ILE A 50 -16.85 2.28 -3.17
C ILE A 50 -16.41 0.82 -3.18
N VAL A 51 -15.64 0.39 -2.18
CA VAL A 51 -15.18 -1.01 -2.09
C VAL A 51 -16.35 -1.97 -1.89
N SER A 52 -17.36 -1.59 -1.10
CA SER A 52 -18.54 -2.43 -0.87
C SER A 52 -19.33 -2.69 -2.15
N HIS A 53 -19.42 -1.72 -3.06
CA HIS A 53 -20.07 -1.87 -4.36
C HIS A 53 -19.24 -2.66 -5.40
N MET A 54 -17.93 -2.83 -5.19
CA MET A 54 -17.08 -3.64 -6.06
C MET A 54 -17.02 -5.12 -5.64
N ILE A 55 -17.39 -5.42 -4.38
CA ILE A 55 -17.35 -6.77 -3.81
C ILE A 55 -18.74 -7.43 -3.79
N GLN A 56 -19.82 -6.64 -3.77
CA GLN A 56 -21.19 -7.11 -4.05
C GLN A 56 -21.36 -7.46 -5.54
#